data_AF-A0AAD5BN72-F1
#
_entry.id   AF-A0AAD5BN72-F1
#
_cell.length_a   1.000
_cell.length_b   1.000
_cell.length_c   1.000
_cell.angle_alpha   90.00
_cell.angle_beta   90.00
_cell.angle_gamma   90.00
#
_symmetry.space_group_name_H-M   'P 1'
#
loop_
_entity.id
_entity.type
_entity.pdbx_description
1 polymer ?
#
loop_
_entity_poly.entity_id
_entity_poly.type
_entity_poly.pdbx_seq_one_letter_code
_entity_poly.pdbx_strand_id
1 'polypeptide(L)'
;IALADMHECEPKKELKKVKIEQVEFKIEVEQRLRNEPRSEFRFFMESFVKNCDTKSYIEMDRKGFEIWKRMSKKERLPYVVQAKIVNDVYYEKLLKESEDQMCSCVDEEADSAEVGKFDKGWFMVVMVEYWMAQASHFGYCIV
;
A
#
# COMPACT_ATOMS: atom_id res chain seq x y z
N ILE A 1 -10.58 15.66 -40.85
CA ILE A 1 -10.81 14.48 -40.00
C ILE A 1 -12.00 14.83 -39.11
N ALA A 2 -13.16 14.23 -39.37
CA ALA A 2 -14.35 14.45 -38.56
C ALA A 2 -14.35 13.41 -37.44
N LEU A 3 -14.50 13.86 -36.19
CA LEU A 3 -14.70 12.97 -35.05
C LEU A 3 -16.14 12.48 -35.13
N ALA A 4 -16.33 11.23 -35.52
CA ALA A 4 -17.63 10.59 -35.53
C ALA A 4 -18.16 10.52 -34.09
N ASP A 5 -19.41 10.93 -33.97
CA ASP A 5 -20.26 10.98 -32.79
C ASP A 5 -20.18 9.65 -32.02
N MET A 6 -19.67 9.71 -30.79
CA MET A 6 -19.40 8.54 -29.96
C MET A 6 -20.54 8.33 -28.95
N HIS A 7 -21.78 8.31 -29.44
CA HIS A 7 -22.92 7.99 -28.59
C HIS A 7 -24.06 7.29 -29.35
N GLU A 8 -23.98 5.97 -29.39
CA GLU A 8 -25.18 5.12 -29.29
C GLU A 8 -24.79 3.75 -28.73
N CYS A 9 -24.86 3.60 -27.41
CA CYS A 9 -24.81 2.29 -26.77
C CYS A 9 -26.23 1.92 -26.33
N GLU A 10 -26.91 1.12 -27.14
CA GLU A 10 -28.10 0.41 -26.71
C GLU A 10 -27.74 -0.62 -25.61
N PRO A 11 -28.62 -0.84 -24.62
CA PRO A 11 -28.35 -1.78 -23.53
C PRO A 11 -28.53 -3.22 -24.03
N LYS A 12 -27.41 -3.88 -24.38
CA LYS A 12 -27.43 -5.32 -24.62
C LYS A 12 -27.64 -6.08 -23.30
N LYS A 13 -28.77 -6.79 -23.28
CA LYS A 13 -29.25 -7.68 -22.24
C LYS A 13 -28.23 -8.75 -21.87
N GLU A 14 -28.31 -9.14 -20.60
CA GLU A 14 -27.75 -10.34 -19.97
C GLU A 14 -26.22 -10.40 -19.88
N LEU A 15 -25.72 -9.78 -18.80
CA LEU A 15 -24.45 -10.16 -18.20
C LEU A 15 -24.53 -11.66 -17.85
N LYS A 16 -23.93 -12.50 -18.70
CA LYS A 16 -23.58 -13.88 -18.33
C LYS A 16 -22.84 -13.79 -17.01
N LYS A 17 -23.43 -14.35 -15.95
CA LYS A 17 -22.77 -14.53 -14.66
C LYS A 17 -21.49 -15.28 -14.95
N VAL A 18 -20.35 -14.59 -14.87
CA VAL A 18 -19.04 -15.22 -14.95
C VAL A 18 -19.03 -16.28 -13.85
N LYS A 19 -18.98 -17.56 -14.24
CA LYS A 19 -18.66 -18.63 -13.32
C LYS A 19 -17.21 -18.37 -12.93
N ILE A 20 -17.03 -17.69 -11.81
CA ILE A 20 -15.75 -17.63 -11.13
C ILE A 20 -15.50 -19.09 -10.73
N GLU A 21 -14.63 -19.77 -11.48
CA GLU A 21 -14.07 -21.04 -11.02
C GLU A 21 -13.57 -20.80 -9.61
N GLN A 22 -13.96 -21.68 -8.69
CA GLN A 22 -13.39 -21.73 -7.36
C GLN A 22 -11.92 -22.14 -7.53
N VAL A 23 -11.09 -21.17 -7.90
CA VAL A 23 -9.65 -21.29 -7.75
C VAL A 23 -9.47 -21.43 -6.25
N GLU A 24 -9.02 -22.60 -5.81
CA GLU A 24 -8.55 -22.81 -4.45
C GLU A 24 -7.38 -21.86 -4.25
N PHE A 25 -7.69 -20.63 -3.82
CA PHE A 25 -6.71 -19.63 -3.45
C PHE A 25 -6.12 -20.11 -2.13
N LYS A 26 -5.06 -20.90 -2.23
CA LYS A 26 -4.19 -21.13 -1.08
C LYS A 26 -3.63 -19.77 -0.73
N ILE A 27 -4.10 -19.19 0.37
CA ILE A 27 -3.41 -18.06 1.03
C ILE A 27 -2.15 -18.66 1.68
N GLU A 28 -1.28 -19.27 0.87
CA GLU A 28 0.12 -19.29 1.23
C GLU A 28 0.56 -17.84 1.12
N VAL A 29 0.96 -17.25 2.24
CA VAL A 29 1.67 -15.98 2.22
C VAL A 29 2.92 -16.24 1.39
N GLU A 30 2.87 -15.91 0.11
CA GLU A 30 4.03 -15.96 -0.77
C GLU A 30 5.17 -15.26 -0.04
N GLN A 31 6.33 -15.91 0.05
CA GLN A 31 7.45 -15.40 0.85
C GLN A 31 7.82 -13.95 0.51
N ARG A 32 7.52 -13.52 -0.72
CA ARG A 32 7.68 -12.16 -1.25
C ARG A 32 6.88 -11.12 -0.48
N LEU A 33 5.67 -11.46 -0.03
CA LEU A 33 4.75 -10.54 0.66
C LEU A 33 5.01 -10.43 2.17
N ARG A 34 5.92 -11.24 2.72
CA ARG A 34 6.17 -11.26 4.18
C ARG A 34 6.67 -9.91 4.70
N ASN A 35 7.45 -9.20 3.90
CA ASN A 35 8.09 -7.95 4.29
C ASN A 35 7.34 -6.71 3.80
N GLU A 36 6.21 -6.88 3.10
CA GLU A 36 5.40 -5.75 2.66
C GLU A 36 4.47 -5.27 3.79
N PRO A 37 4.18 -3.96 3.83
CA PRO A 37 3.23 -3.39 4.77
C PRO A 37 1.86 -4.03 4.62
N ARG A 38 1.23 -4.36 5.74
CA ARG A 38 -0.06 -5.04 5.76
C ARG A 38 -0.97 -4.43 6.83
N SER A 39 -2.27 -4.39 6.53
CA SER A 39 -3.26 -3.91 7.49
C SER A 39 -3.51 -4.94 8.59
N GLU A 40 -4.02 -4.49 9.74
CA GLU A 40 -4.35 -5.36 10.87
C GLU A 40 -5.38 -6.42 10.46
N PHE A 41 -6.32 -6.05 9.59
CA PHE A 41 -7.31 -6.97 9.06
C PHE A 41 -6.68 -8.14 8.29
N ARG A 42 -5.58 -7.92 7.56
CA ARG A 42 -4.90 -9.03 6.85
C ARG A 42 -4.27 -10.02 7.83
N PHE A 43 -3.62 -9.55 8.90
CA PHE A 43 -3.11 -10.43 9.96
C PHE A 43 -4.25 -11.22 10.63
N PHE A 44 -5.39 -10.57 10.87
CA PHE A 44 -6.58 -11.26 11.36
C PHE A 44 -7.04 -12.34 10.38
N MET A 45 -7.22 -12.03 9.10
CA MET A 45 -7.68 -12.99 8.10
C MET A 45 -6.71 -14.17 7.95
N GLU A 46 -5.40 -13.92 7.95
CA GLU A 46 -4.38 -14.98 7.94
C GLU A 46 -4.50 -15.92 9.16
N SER A 47 -4.82 -15.38 10.34
CA SER A 47 -5.08 -16.17 11.54
C SER A 47 -6.43 -16.90 11.52
N PHE A 48 -7.45 -16.26 10.95
CA PHE A 48 -8.81 -16.77 10.86
C PHE A 48 -8.91 -17.95 9.89
N VAL A 49 -8.31 -17.82 8.70
CA VAL A 49 -8.29 -18.85 7.65
C VAL A 49 -7.69 -20.15 8.17
N LYS A 50 -6.62 -20.09 8.99
CA LYS A 50 -5.99 -21.27 9.60
C LYS A 50 -6.93 -22.08 10.49
N ASN A 51 -7.95 -21.43 11.05
CA ASN A 51 -8.90 -22.03 11.98
C ASN A 51 -10.30 -22.19 11.38
N CYS A 52 -10.49 -21.89 10.08
CA CYS A 52 -11.80 -21.89 9.45
C CYS A 52 -11.97 -23.09 8.52
N ASP A 53 -12.91 -23.98 8.83
CA ASP A 53 -13.23 -25.17 8.02
C ASP A 53 -14.04 -24.87 6.74
N THR A 54 -14.27 -23.59 6.43
CA THR A 54 -15.12 -23.19 5.29
C THR A 54 -14.33 -23.34 3.98
N LYS A 55 -14.77 -24.24 3.09
CA LYS A 55 -14.13 -24.44 1.77
C LYS A 55 -14.36 -23.28 0.79
N SER A 56 -15.42 -22.49 1.00
CA SER A 56 -15.76 -21.36 0.14
C SER A 56 -15.03 -20.09 0.58
N TYR A 57 -14.13 -19.59 -0.28
CA TYR A 57 -13.40 -18.34 -0.04
C TYR A 57 -14.35 -17.14 0.18
N ILE A 58 -15.40 -17.01 -0.63
CA ILE A 58 -16.35 -15.90 -0.52
C ILE A 58 -17.07 -15.92 0.83
N GLU A 59 -17.43 -17.11 1.31
CA GLU A 59 -18.09 -17.25 2.60
C GLU A 59 -17.12 -17.00 3.76
N MET A 60 -15.87 -17.45 3.63
CA MET A 60 -14.81 -17.19 4.60
C MET A 60 -14.50 -15.70 4.73
N ASP A 61 -14.38 -14.99 3.61
CA ASP A 61 -14.14 -13.53 3.59
C ASP A 61 -15.28 -12.77 4.26
N ARG A 62 -16.54 -13.09 3.91
CA ARG A 62 -17.73 -12.50 4.55
C ARG A 62 -17.77 -12.76 6.06
N LYS A 63 -17.54 -14.00 6.50
CA LYS A 63 -17.53 -14.35 7.93
C LYS A 63 -16.41 -13.63 8.67
N GLY A 64 -15.21 -13.61 8.10
CA GLY A 64 -14.07 -12.91 8.66
C GLY A 64 -14.35 -11.42 8.83
N PHE A 65 -14.93 -10.78 7.80
CA PHE A 65 -15.31 -9.37 7.87
C PHE A 65 -16.33 -9.09 8.99
N GLU A 66 -17.39 -9.89 9.11
CA GLU A 66 -18.40 -9.72 10.16
C GLU A 66 -17.86 -9.99 11.58
N ILE A 67 -16.89 -10.89 11.73
CA ILE A 67 -16.17 -11.08 12.99
C ILE A 67 -15.31 -9.86 13.29
N TRP A 68 -14.47 -9.44 12.35
CA TRP A 68 -13.59 -8.29 12.50
C TRP A 68 -14.37 -7.04 12.90
N LYS A 69 -15.49 -6.77 12.22
CA LYS A 69 -16.39 -5.64 12.49
C LYS A 69 -16.90 -5.63 13.93
N ARG A 70 -17.19 -6.80 14.50
CA ARG A 70 -17.67 -6.95 15.89
C ARG A 70 -16.55 -6.94 16.94
N MET A 71 -15.30 -7.22 16.56
CA MET A 71 -14.17 -7.19 17.50
C MET A 71 -13.95 -5.81 18.10
N SER A 72 -13.76 -5.80 19.41
CA SER A 72 -13.36 -4.63 20.19
C SER A 72 -11.89 -4.23 19.91
N LYS A 73 -11.51 -3.02 20.34
CA LYS A 73 -10.12 -2.55 20.24
C LYS A 73 -9.13 -3.47 20.95
N LYS A 74 -9.53 -4.07 22.07
CA LYS A 74 -8.68 -5.00 22.84
C LYS A 74 -8.45 -6.30 22.09
N GLU A 75 -9.49 -6.86 21.47
CA GLU A 75 -9.39 -8.06 20.64
C GLU A 75 -8.58 -7.82 19.37
N ARG A 76 -8.63 -6.58 18.82
CA ARG A 76 -7.83 -6.20 17.65
C ARG A 76 -6.36 -5.93 17.97
N LEU A 77 -6.01 -5.70 19.24
CA LEU A 77 -4.67 -5.26 19.66
C LEU A 77 -3.53 -6.15 19.15
N PRO A 78 -3.61 -7.49 19.18
CA PRO A 78 -2.53 -8.34 18.67
C PRO A 78 -2.24 -8.09 17.19
N TYR A 79 -3.28 -7.88 16.38
CA TYR A 79 -3.16 -7.63 14.95
C TYR A 79 -2.64 -6.23 14.64
N VAL A 80 -3.02 -5.23 15.48
CA VAL A 80 -2.46 -3.87 15.43
C VAL A 80 -0.96 -3.88 15.68
N VAL A 81 -0.53 -4.57 16.74
CA VAL A 81 0.89 -4.66 17.09
C VAL A 81 1.69 -5.35 15.97
N GLN A 82 1.18 -6.46 15.43
CA GLN A 82 1.85 -7.16 14.32
C GLN A 82 1.96 -6.31 13.07
N ALA A 83 0.86 -5.65 12.66
CA ALA A 83 0.88 -4.74 11.51
C ALA A 83 1.87 -3.60 11.69
N LYS A 84 1.87 -2.97 12.88
CA LYS A 84 2.82 -1.91 13.18
C LYS A 84 4.27 -2.38 13.06
N ILE A 85 4.62 -3.52 13.65
CA ILE A 85 6.00 -4.04 13.58
C ILE A 85 6.45 -4.25 12.13
N VAL A 86 5.61 -4.89 11.30
CA VAL A 86 5.96 -5.16 9.91
C VAL A 86 6.07 -3.86 9.11
N ASN A 87 5.15 -2.93 9.32
CA ASN A 87 5.16 -1.63 8.63
C ASN A 87 6.39 -0.81 9.04
N ASP A 88 6.69 -0.71 10.33
CA ASP A 88 7.84 0.02 10.85
C ASP A 88 9.14 -0.54 10.24
N VAL A 89 9.34 -1.87 10.27
CA VAL A 89 10.50 -2.53 9.65
C VAL A 89 10.62 -2.21 8.16
N TYR A 90 9.50 -2.20 7.43
CA TYR A 90 9.49 -1.86 6.02
C TYR A 90 9.90 -0.40 5.77
N TYR A 91 9.34 0.54 6.55
CA TYR A 91 9.67 1.96 6.41
C TYR A 91 11.11 2.28 6.79
N GLU A 92 11.65 1.65 7.83
CA GLU A 92 13.07 1.75 8.18
C GLU A 92 13.97 1.28 7.03
N LYS A 93 13.61 0.18 6.36
CA LYS A 93 14.34 -0.32 5.20
C LYS A 93 14.29 0.67 4.03
N LEU A 94 13.10 1.21 3.73
CA LEU A 94 12.93 2.21 2.68
C LEU A 94 13.72 3.49 2.96
N LEU A 95 13.71 3.96 4.21
CA LEU A 95 14.45 5.15 4.61
C LEU A 95 15.94 4.96 4.38
N LYS A 96 16.49 3.83 4.84
CA LYS A 96 17.89 3.49 4.60
C LYS A 96 18.25 3.40 3.11
N GLU A 97 17.40 2.75 2.31
CA GLU A 97 17.61 2.69 0.85
C GLU A 97 17.62 4.08 0.22
N SER A 98 16.79 5.01 0.70
CA SER A 98 16.76 6.39 0.23
C SER A 98 18.00 7.20 0.66
N GLU A 99 18.49 6.99 1.88
CA GLU A 99 19.72 7.60 2.39
C GLU A 99 20.94 7.08 1.62
N ASP A 100 21.01 5.77 1.39
CA ASP A 100 22.08 5.13 0.62
C ASP A 100 22.09 5.67 -0.82
N GLN A 101 20.93 5.83 -1.47
CA GLN A 101 20.80 6.42 -2.81
C GLN A 101 21.20 7.90 -2.87
N MET A 102 20.81 8.67 -1.85
CA MET A 102 21.16 10.09 -1.74
C MET A 102 22.67 10.28 -1.48
N CYS A 103 23.27 9.42 -0.66
CA CYS A 103 24.71 9.42 -0.38
C CYS A 103 25.54 8.84 -1.53
N SER A 104 24.95 7.94 -2.34
CA SER A 104 25.52 7.47 -3.59
C SER A 104 25.26 8.47 -4.71
N CYS A 105 25.48 9.77 -4.48
CA CYS A 105 25.71 10.70 -5.58
C CYS A 105 26.93 10.22 -6.36
N VAL A 106 26.70 9.25 -7.24
CA VAL A 106 27.64 8.79 -8.23
C VAL A 106 27.93 10.05 -9.02
N ASP A 107 29.20 10.43 -8.99
CA ASP A 107 29.78 11.39 -9.89
C ASP A 107 29.63 10.81 -11.30
N GLU A 108 28.41 10.85 -11.83
CA GLU A 108 28.14 10.76 -13.25
C GLU A 108 28.68 12.07 -13.82
N GLU A 109 30.02 12.21 -13.81
CA GLU A 109 30.78 13.18 -14.59
C GLU A 109 30.58 12.79 -16.06
N ALA A 110 29.32 12.87 -16.51
CA ALA A 110 28.97 13.01 -17.89
C ALA A 110 29.43 14.41 -18.26
N ASP A 111 30.64 14.49 -18.80
CA ASP A 111 31.32 15.67 -19.34
C ASP A 111 30.38 16.48 -20.24
N SER A 112 29.54 17.31 -19.60
CA SER A 112 28.56 18.18 -20.22
C SER A 112 29.07 19.58 -20.00
N ALA A 113 29.72 20.10 -21.05
CA ALA A 113 30.35 21.39 -21.10
C ALA A 113 29.48 22.50 -20.47
N GLU A 114 30.09 23.14 -19.47
CA GLU A 114 29.86 24.47 -18.93
C GLU A 114 28.51 25.15 -19.26
N VAL A 115 27.58 25.15 -18.29
CA VAL A 115 26.59 26.23 -18.21
C VAL A 115 26.29 26.61 -16.75
N GLY A 116 26.61 27.86 -16.42
CA GLY A 116 25.99 28.72 -15.41
C GLY A 116 25.73 28.16 -14.00
N LYS A 117 26.52 28.62 -13.03
CA LYS A 117 26.26 28.48 -11.59
C LYS A 117 24.81 28.86 -11.24
N PHE A 118 24.02 27.91 -10.75
CA PHE A 118 22.74 28.18 -10.10
C PHE A 118 22.84 27.90 -8.60
N ASP A 119 22.42 28.88 -7.79
CA ASP A 119 22.55 28.89 -6.34
C ASP A 119 21.66 27.84 -5.66
N LYS A 120 22.28 27.04 -4.80
CA LYS A 120 21.73 25.88 -4.07
C LYS A 120 20.66 26.23 -3.02
N GLY A 121 20.25 27.49 -2.90
CA GLY A 121 19.40 27.98 -1.81
C GLY A 121 17.91 27.70 -1.97
N TRP A 122 17.41 27.56 -3.20
CA TRP A 122 15.96 27.50 -3.45
C TRP A 122 15.32 26.13 -3.20
N PHE A 123 16.08 25.03 -3.35
CA PHE A 123 15.53 23.68 -3.21
C PHE A 123 15.27 23.26 -1.76
N MET A 124 16.04 23.76 -0.79
CA MET A 124 15.84 23.44 0.63
C MET A 124 14.54 24.04 1.19
N VAL A 125 14.17 25.27 0.79
CA VAL A 125 13.00 25.96 1.33
C VAL A 125 11.71 25.29 0.86
N VAL A 126 11.61 24.96 -0.44
CA VAL A 126 10.39 24.38 -1.00
C VAL A 126 10.16 22.94 -0.50
N MET A 127 11.23 22.15 -0.29
CA MET A 127 11.11 20.79 0.26
C MET A 127 10.72 20.79 1.75
N VAL A 128 11.34 21.64 2.59
CA VAL A 128 10.98 21.71 4.01
C VAL A 128 9.54 22.16 4.21
N GLU A 129 9.06 23.13 3.43
CA GLU A 129 7.66 23.57 3.49
C GLU A 129 6.68 22.48 3.04
N TYR A 130 7.02 21.70 2.01
CA TYR A 130 6.19 20.59 1.54
C TYR A 130 6.11 19.44 2.57
N TRP A 131 7.22 19.12 3.24
CA TRP A 131 7.26 18.11 4.30
C TRP A 131 6.55 18.58 5.59
N MET A 132 6.69 19.86 5.98
CA MET A 132 5.94 20.42 7.11
C MET A 132 4.43 20.47 6.84
N ALA A 133 4.01 20.75 5.60
CA ALA A 133 2.60 20.72 5.22
C ALA A 133 1.99 19.31 5.27
N GLN A 134 2.74 18.27 4.89
CA GLN A 134 2.26 16.88 5.02
C GLN A 134 2.24 16.37 6.47
N ALA A 135 3.20 16.78 7.31
CA ALA A 135 3.22 16.41 8.72
C ALA A 135 2.02 16.98 9.50
N SER A 136 1.58 18.19 9.15
CA SER A 136 0.39 18.83 9.75
C SER A 136 -0.92 18.11 9.40
N HIS A 137 -1.02 17.52 8.20
CA HIS A 137 -2.21 16.78 7.76
C HIS A 137 -2.36 15.41 8.46
N PHE A 138 -1.29 14.90 9.05
CA PHE A 138 -1.25 13.68 9.86
C PHE A 138 -1.07 13.95 11.36
N GLY A 139 -1.52 15.10 11.88
CA GLY A 139 -1.82 15.28 13.32
C GLY A 139 -0.75 14.84 14.33
N TYR A 140 0.55 14.93 14.00
CA TYR A 140 1.61 14.72 14.98
C TYR A 140 1.81 16.03 15.75
N CYS A 141 1.14 16.14 16.91
CA CYS A 141 1.53 17.12 17.92
C CYS A 141 2.85 16.67 18.55
N ILE A 142 3.93 17.37 18.24
CA ILE A 142 5.20 17.27 18.96
C ILE A 142 5.05 18.09 20.25
N VAL A 143 5.18 17.44 21.40
CA VAL A 143 5.46 18.10 22.70
C VAL A 143 6.95 17.99 22.96
#